data_AF-A0A966Q271-F1
#
_entry.id   AF-A0A966Q271-F1
#
_cell.length_a   1.000
_cell.length_b   1.000
_cell.length_c   1.000
_cell.angle_alpha   90.00
_cell.angle_beta   90.00
_cell.angle_gamma   90.00
#
_symmetry.space_group_name_H-M   'P 1'
#
loop_
_entity.id
_entity.type
_entity.pdbx_description
1 polymer ?
#
loop_
_entity_poly.entity_id
_entity_poly.type
_entity_poly.pdbx_seq_one_letter_code
_entity_poly.pdbx_strand_id
1 'polypeptide(L)'
;MVVFFHPAVGLALQERVEGRVEAGFQRVGVILEAEDLPGWDAVTADLLWVADEGSADELREKNTKTRDVVAGGWPVRIGFDPGEKGKAKTGGVIQKRILYLINSRRRKAQRTLEKMLAIEGVKVTAVVGKEEGLKRDLQKRFSELKERLEIHGWIKNLAGMIRGHDLVVTKPGTISVREVLATGRPVVLVEGGKGADRRKGMCRLVTRIGCGALGDSPGEIASRIEDAMEGGGVGLREWNRRARKEALRSIGATERLASRILQMAKSADHVEKVPELRLVSRGNAERKGLLMVDLHAHTIFSDGRLTVSELVDFYGRRGFDALAVTDHLVDRRRLLGRLANMTGLVLTSEDLPDYFRVLQEERNRAWTKYRMILFPGLEFNHDGLTAKGSAHLLGVDLVEPIDPSLSLKEICQNIRGQGGVTIAAHPHHMSSAWGKDTLYLWERQDEFRPLIDAWEIGNRDDLFNPVGLKKLPFIAGSDFHKPKHLTSWKTLLWCEKDPEAIKECIRRNKDVSITLYRDHRFGCEVEDRGEKNSVKLA
;
A
#
# COMPACT_ATOMS: atom_id res chain seq x y z
N MET A 1 -2.83 13.38 17.05
CA MET A 1 -4.01 13.62 16.21
C MET A 1 -4.44 12.31 15.56
N VAL A 2 -5.74 12.05 15.50
CA VAL A 2 -6.35 10.85 14.90
C VAL A 2 -7.37 11.28 13.87
N VAL A 3 -7.23 10.80 12.63
CA VAL A 3 -8.20 10.99 11.55
C VAL A 3 -8.93 9.68 11.35
N PHE A 4 -10.27 9.70 11.34
CA PHE A 4 -11.08 8.50 11.22
C PHE A 4 -12.28 8.72 10.30
N PHE A 5 -12.71 7.66 9.64
CA PHE A 5 -13.72 7.69 8.57
C PHE A 5 -14.99 6.90 8.93
N HIS A 6 -15.07 6.37 10.16
CA HIS A 6 -16.19 5.55 10.60
C HIS A 6 -16.59 5.92 12.03
N PRO A 7 -17.90 6.09 12.31
CA PRO A 7 -18.35 6.58 13.61
C PRO A 7 -17.97 5.64 14.75
N ALA A 8 -18.02 4.31 14.53
CA ALA A 8 -17.59 3.33 15.53
C ALA A 8 -16.14 3.52 16.01
N VAL A 9 -15.23 4.05 15.17
CA VAL A 9 -13.86 4.37 15.59
C VAL A 9 -13.89 5.56 16.54
N GLY A 10 -14.67 6.60 16.23
CA GLY A 10 -14.89 7.75 17.11
C GLY A 10 -15.49 7.34 18.46
N LEU A 11 -16.53 6.49 18.45
CA LEU A 11 -17.17 5.96 19.66
C LEU A 11 -16.21 5.13 20.51
N ALA A 12 -15.44 4.23 19.90
CA ALA A 12 -14.44 3.44 20.61
C ALA A 12 -13.32 4.30 21.20
N LEU A 13 -12.93 5.39 20.53
CA LEU A 13 -11.97 6.36 21.05
C LEU A 13 -12.55 7.13 22.24
N GLN A 14 -13.84 7.50 22.22
CA GLN A 14 -14.50 8.12 23.37
C GLN A 14 -14.55 7.17 24.58
N GLU A 15 -14.94 5.91 24.36
CA GLU A 15 -15.08 4.91 25.43
C GLU A 15 -13.74 4.62 26.09
N ARG A 16 -12.68 4.43 25.30
CA ARG A 16 -11.32 4.20 25.84
C ARG A 16 -10.73 5.38 26.61
N VAL A 17 -11.24 6.58 26.37
CA VAL A 17 -10.74 7.83 26.97
C VAL A 17 -11.65 8.32 28.10
N GLU A 18 -12.81 7.69 28.30
CA GLU A 18 -13.78 7.96 29.40
C GLU A 18 -14.08 9.46 29.63
N GLY A 19 -14.09 10.27 28.57
CA GLY A 19 -14.35 11.71 28.70
C GLY A 19 -13.27 12.49 29.45
N ARG A 20 -12.07 11.93 29.64
CA ARG A 20 -10.91 12.71 30.10
C ARG A 20 -10.70 13.86 29.12
N VAL A 21 -10.82 15.08 29.63
CA VAL A 21 -10.58 16.35 28.92
C VAL A 21 -9.16 16.40 28.33
N GLU A 22 -8.28 15.50 28.79
CA GLU A 22 -6.84 15.47 28.57
C GLU A 22 -6.32 14.36 27.64
N ALA A 23 -7.13 13.63 26.87
CA ALA A 23 -6.50 12.80 25.82
C ALA A 23 -5.80 13.72 24.82
N GLY A 24 -4.47 13.79 24.89
CA GLY A 24 -3.63 14.78 24.19
C GLY A 24 -3.53 14.61 22.68
N PHE A 25 -4.61 14.19 22.01
CA PHE A 25 -4.70 14.11 20.56
C PHE A 25 -6.03 14.65 20.04
N GLN A 26 -5.93 15.55 19.06
CA GLN A 26 -7.09 16.01 18.30
C GLN A 26 -7.72 14.89 17.46
N ARG A 27 -9.04 14.92 17.33
CA ARG A 27 -9.88 13.94 16.64
C ARG A 27 -10.54 14.60 15.43
N VAL A 28 -10.27 14.05 14.25
CA VAL A 28 -10.85 14.53 12.98
C VAL A 28 -11.68 13.41 12.37
N GLY A 29 -12.99 13.57 12.39
CA GLY A 29 -13.92 12.69 11.70
C GLY A 29 -14.13 13.15 10.27
N VAL A 30 -14.02 12.24 9.30
CA VAL A 30 -14.30 12.54 7.88
C VAL A 30 -15.49 11.71 7.42
N ILE A 31 -16.63 12.36 7.27
CA ILE A 31 -17.89 11.74 6.85
C ILE A 31 -18.04 11.90 5.34
N LEU A 32 -18.07 10.77 4.65
CA LEU A 32 -18.12 10.75 3.19
C LEU A 32 -19.52 10.43 2.65
N GLU A 33 -20.47 10.02 3.49
CA GLU A 33 -21.83 9.60 3.13
C GLU A 33 -22.85 10.26 4.05
N ALA A 34 -23.86 10.91 3.47
CA ALA A 34 -24.95 11.48 4.27
C ALA A 34 -25.78 10.39 4.97
N GLU A 35 -25.78 9.16 4.45
CA GLU A 35 -26.41 8.00 5.05
C GLU A 35 -25.77 7.58 6.38
N ASP A 36 -24.49 7.90 6.58
CA ASP A 36 -23.78 7.58 7.81
C ASP A 36 -24.03 8.62 8.90
N LEU A 37 -24.53 9.83 8.56
CA LEU A 37 -24.67 10.98 9.48
C LEU A 37 -25.32 10.62 10.83
N PRO A 38 -26.42 9.83 10.89
CA PRO A 38 -27.01 9.49 12.18
C PRO A 38 -26.06 8.73 13.12
N GLY A 39 -25.13 7.95 12.58
CA GLY A 39 -24.11 7.27 13.36
C GLY A 39 -23.08 8.22 13.99
N TRP A 40 -22.99 9.45 13.48
CA TRP A 40 -22.07 10.48 13.96
C TRP A 40 -22.68 11.41 15.01
N ASP A 41 -24.00 11.40 15.25
CA ASP A 41 -24.68 12.30 16.19
C ASP A 41 -24.04 12.30 17.60
N ALA A 42 -23.60 11.13 18.07
CA ALA A 42 -23.00 10.96 19.39
C ALA A 42 -21.46 11.02 19.42
N VAL A 43 -20.79 11.18 18.27
CA VAL A 43 -19.33 11.13 18.14
C VAL A 43 -18.70 12.46 18.59
N THR A 44 -17.71 12.40 19.48
CA THR A 44 -16.92 13.56 19.92
C THR A 44 -15.71 13.68 19.01
N ALA A 45 -15.60 14.82 18.33
CA ALA A 45 -14.46 15.18 17.51
C ALA A 45 -14.12 16.67 17.66
N ASP A 46 -12.87 17.02 17.38
CA ASP A 46 -12.44 18.41 17.28
C ASP A 46 -12.84 19.03 15.94
N LEU A 47 -12.94 18.18 14.90
CA LEU A 47 -13.42 18.55 13.58
C LEU A 47 -14.20 17.38 12.98
N LEU A 48 -15.41 17.66 12.48
CA LEU A 48 -16.11 16.80 11.53
C LEU A 48 -16.10 17.43 10.14
N TRP A 49 -15.57 16.71 9.18
CA TRP A 49 -15.50 17.11 7.78
C TRP A 49 -16.57 16.35 6.99
N VAL A 50 -17.49 17.09 6.36
CA VAL A 50 -18.58 16.53 5.55
C VAL A 50 -18.50 16.97 4.09
N ALA A 51 -19.30 16.31 3.26
CA ALA A 51 -19.36 16.58 1.82
C ALA A 51 -19.97 17.93 1.45
N ASP A 52 -21.02 18.37 2.15
CA ASP A 52 -21.85 19.51 1.76
C ASP A 52 -22.48 20.21 2.97
N GLU A 53 -22.98 21.44 2.77
CA GLU A 53 -23.55 22.25 3.85
C GLU A 53 -24.81 21.65 4.46
N GLY A 54 -25.64 20.93 3.70
CA GLY A 54 -26.83 20.29 4.28
C GLY A 54 -26.45 19.23 5.31
N SER A 55 -25.45 18.40 4.99
CA SER A 55 -24.86 17.44 5.92
C SER A 55 -24.19 18.13 7.13
N ALA A 56 -23.62 19.32 6.93
CA ALA A 56 -22.95 20.07 7.98
C ALA A 56 -23.97 20.67 8.95
N ASP A 57 -25.02 21.28 8.43
CA ASP A 57 -26.11 21.88 9.21
C ASP A 57 -26.82 20.83 10.06
N GLU A 58 -27.10 19.65 9.49
CA GLU A 58 -27.68 18.53 10.25
C GLU A 58 -26.80 18.10 11.43
N LEU A 59 -25.47 17.97 11.22
CA LEU A 59 -24.55 17.62 12.31
C LEU A 59 -24.34 18.76 13.31
N ARG A 60 -24.34 20.02 12.88
CA ARG A 60 -24.28 21.17 13.80
C ARG A 60 -25.49 21.20 14.73
N GLU A 61 -26.66 20.80 14.23
CA GLU A 61 -27.89 20.69 15.02
C GLU A 61 -27.87 19.47 15.97
N LYS A 62 -27.48 18.29 15.47
CA LYS A 62 -27.62 17.02 16.22
C LYS A 62 -26.39 16.63 17.05
N ASN A 63 -25.18 17.01 16.65
CA ASN A 63 -23.94 16.67 17.32
C ASN A 63 -23.43 17.84 18.17
N THR A 64 -23.88 17.89 19.42
CA THR A 64 -23.46 18.90 20.41
C THR A 64 -22.08 18.66 21.00
N LYS A 65 -21.42 17.54 20.66
CA LYS A 65 -20.14 17.11 21.24
C LYS A 65 -18.95 17.45 20.35
N THR A 66 -19.18 17.97 19.16
CA THR A 66 -18.14 18.33 18.20
C THR A 66 -17.87 19.83 18.24
N ARG A 67 -16.58 20.21 18.21
CA ARG A 67 -16.18 21.62 18.25
C ARG A 67 -16.41 22.35 16.92
N ASP A 68 -16.11 21.71 15.80
CA ASP A 68 -16.18 22.30 14.47
C ASP A 68 -16.74 21.31 13.45
N VAL A 69 -17.64 21.77 12.59
CA VAL A 69 -18.25 20.97 11.51
C VAL A 69 -18.14 21.75 10.22
N VAL A 70 -17.43 21.20 9.24
CA VAL A 70 -17.06 21.87 8.00
C VAL A 70 -17.56 21.10 6.78
N ALA A 71 -18.33 21.78 5.93
CA ALA A 71 -18.65 21.30 4.59
C ALA A 71 -17.46 21.53 3.65
N GLY A 72 -16.58 20.55 3.58
CA GLY A 72 -15.32 20.69 2.89
C GLY A 72 -15.25 20.01 1.51
N GLY A 73 -16.26 19.23 1.15
CA GLY A 73 -16.29 18.44 -0.09
C GLY A 73 -15.66 17.06 0.08
N TRP A 74 -15.63 16.26 -0.98
CA TRP A 74 -15.06 14.91 -0.93
C TRP A 74 -13.54 14.93 -1.09
N PRO A 75 -12.75 14.51 -0.08
CA PRO A 75 -11.33 14.30 -0.26
C PRO A 75 -11.11 13.08 -1.18
N VAL A 76 -10.56 13.32 -2.36
CA VAL A 76 -10.20 12.31 -3.36
C VAL A 76 -8.71 12.38 -3.68
N ARG A 77 -8.17 11.37 -4.40
CA ARG A 77 -6.77 11.41 -4.83
C ARG A 77 -6.48 12.67 -5.64
N ILE A 78 -5.30 13.25 -5.43
CA ILE A 78 -4.83 14.42 -6.18
C ILE A 78 -4.86 14.11 -7.67
N GLY A 79 -5.34 15.08 -8.47
CA GLY A 79 -5.53 14.96 -9.92
C GLY A 79 -6.93 14.47 -10.36
N PHE A 80 -7.78 14.03 -9.42
CA PHE A 80 -9.21 13.82 -9.65
C PHE A 80 -9.99 15.10 -9.38
N ASP A 81 -9.77 16.10 -10.23
CA ASP A 81 -10.48 17.37 -10.26
C ASP A 81 -11.19 17.52 -11.63
N PRO A 82 -12.11 18.48 -11.81
CA PRO A 82 -12.81 18.64 -13.09
C PRO A 82 -11.89 19.10 -14.24
N GLY A 83 -10.67 19.57 -13.96
CA GLY A 83 -9.69 20.07 -14.92
C GLY A 83 -10.16 21.23 -15.81
N GLU A 84 -9.27 21.76 -16.66
CA GLU A 84 -9.68 22.68 -17.72
C GLU A 84 -10.40 21.93 -18.86
N LYS A 85 -11.49 22.50 -19.38
CA LYS A 85 -12.18 21.95 -20.54
C LYS A 85 -11.23 21.93 -21.74
N GLY A 86 -10.86 20.75 -22.22
CA GLY A 86 -10.32 20.62 -23.57
C GLY A 86 -11.31 21.23 -24.58
N LYS A 87 -10.81 22.07 -25.51
CA LYS A 87 -11.64 22.73 -26.54
C LYS A 87 -12.53 21.69 -27.22
N ALA A 88 -13.85 21.91 -27.18
CA ALA A 88 -14.79 21.10 -27.94
C ALA A 88 -14.44 21.24 -29.42
N LYS A 89 -14.20 20.13 -30.11
CA LYS A 89 -14.10 20.15 -31.58
C LYS A 89 -15.48 20.52 -32.13
N THR A 90 -15.58 21.74 -32.65
CA THR A 90 -16.75 22.23 -33.39
C THR A 90 -16.72 21.60 -34.78
N GLY A 91 -17.71 20.76 -35.09
CA GLY A 91 -17.94 20.21 -36.43
C GLY A 91 -18.03 18.67 -36.44
N GLY A 92 -19.24 18.14 -36.59
CA GLY A 92 -19.55 16.71 -36.75
C GLY A 92 -20.70 16.23 -35.84
N VAL A 93 -21.35 15.13 -36.22
CA VAL A 93 -22.32 14.43 -35.35
C VAL A 93 -21.61 14.08 -34.04
N ILE A 94 -22.02 14.69 -32.94
CA ILE A 94 -21.33 14.56 -31.65
C ILE A 94 -21.59 13.16 -31.08
N GLN A 95 -20.69 12.21 -31.39
CA GLN A 95 -20.69 10.91 -30.73
C GLN A 95 -20.41 11.08 -29.23
N LYS A 96 -21.24 10.48 -28.39
CA LYS A 96 -21.05 10.46 -26.92
C LYS A 96 -20.03 9.42 -26.54
N ARG A 97 -19.02 9.82 -25.77
CA ARG A 97 -17.92 8.93 -25.36
C ARG A 97 -18.23 8.31 -24.02
N ILE A 98 -18.29 6.99 -23.97
CA ILE A 98 -18.55 6.23 -22.75
C ILE A 98 -17.29 5.48 -22.33
N LEU A 99 -16.85 5.69 -21.10
CA LEU A 99 -15.74 4.96 -20.51
C LEU A 99 -16.28 3.75 -19.75
N TYR A 100 -15.98 2.54 -20.21
CA TYR A 100 -16.33 1.31 -19.51
C TYR A 100 -15.13 0.73 -18.78
N LEU A 101 -15.11 0.85 -17.46
CA LEU A 101 -14.10 0.24 -16.59
C LEU A 101 -14.53 -1.20 -16.28
N ILE A 102 -13.92 -2.16 -16.98
CA ILE A 102 -14.32 -3.55 -16.95
C ILE A 102 -13.84 -4.21 -15.66
N ASN A 103 -14.81 -4.58 -14.82
CA ASN A 103 -14.59 -5.30 -13.55
C ASN A 103 -15.53 -6.49 -13.40
N SER A 104 -16.06 -6.95 -14.53
CA SER A 104 -16.99 -8.05 -14.61
C SER A 104 -16.32 -9.28 -15.21
N ARG A 105 -16.91 -10.45 -15.01
CA ARG A 105 -16.40 -11.70 -15.62
C ARG A 105 -16.41 -11.57 -17.15
N ARG A 106 -15.45 -12.22 -17.82
CA ARG A 106 -15.22 -12.13 -19.28
C ARG A 106 -16.52 -12.14 -20.11
N ARG A 107 -17.41 -13.11 -19.85
CA ARG A 107 -18.70 -13.23 -20.56
C ARG A 107 -19.64 -12.03 -20.36
N LYS A 108 -19.70 -11.45 -19.15
CA LYS A 108 -20.52 -10.27 -18.84
C LYS A 108 -19.93 -9.04 -19.52
N ALA A 109 -18.61 -8.87 -19.51
CA ALA A 109 -17.93 -7.78 -20.18
C ALA A 109 -18.21 -7.77 -21.69
N GLN A 110 -18.07 -8.93 -22.35
CA GLN A 110 -18.38 -9.11 -23.77
C GLN A 110 -19.83 -8.73 -24.10
N ARG A 111 -20.81 -9.28 -23.37
CA ARG A 111 -22.23 -8.97 -23.61
C ARG A 111 -22.59 -7.52 -23.33
N THR A 112 -21.93 -6.89 -22.35
CA THR A 112 -22.15 -5.47 -22.05
C THR A 112 -21.65 -4.60 -23.18
N LEU A 113 -20.44 -4.89 -23.70
CA LEU A 113 -19.91 -4.18 -24.87
C LEU A 113 -20.79 -4.35 -26.11
N GLU A 114 -21.28 -5.56 -26.40
CA GLU A 114 -22.21 -5.79 -27.52
C GLU A 114 -23.42 -4.87 -27.46
N LYS A 115 -24.06 -4.80 -26.28
CA LYS A 115 -25.25 -3.98 -26.11
C LYS A 115 -24.93 -2.48 -26.13
N MET A 116 -23.83 -2.04 -25.53
CA MET A 116 -23.41 -0.64 -25.58
C MET A 116 -23.08 -0.18 -27.02
N LEU A 117 -22.47 -1.04 -27.83
CA LEU A 117 -22.12 -0.73 -29.22
C LEU A 117 -23.33 -0.76 -30.17
N ALA A 118 -24.43 -1.41 -29.78
CA ALA A 118 -25.69 -1.36 -30.51
C ALA A 118 -26.37 0.01 -30.41
N ILE A 119 -26.06 0.82 -29.39
CA ILE A 119 -26.63 2.15 -29.19
C ILE A 119 -26.06 3.11 -30.24
N GLU A 120 -26.90 3.75 -31.04
CA GLU A 120 -26.46 4.71 -32.06
C GLU A 120 -25.84 5.97 -31.42
N GLY A 121 -24.86 6.58 -32.10
CA GLY A 121 -24.22 7.80 -31.63
C GLY A 121 -23.29 7.64 -30.42
N VAL A 122 -23.00 6.41 -29.98
CA VAL A 122 -22.07 6.11 -28.88
C VAL A 122 -20.72 5.59 -29.39
N LYS A 123 -19.64 6.09 -28.78
CA LYS A 123 -18.28 5.53 -28.87
C LYS A 123 -17.85 5.04 -27.50
N VAL A 124 -17.31 3.83 -27.41
CA VAL A 124 -16.94 3.19 -26.15
C VAL A 124 -15.42 3.08 -26.04
N THR A 125 -14.88 3.45 -24.88
CA THR A 125 -13.51 3.14 -24.49
C THR A 125 -13.56 2.15 -23.32
N ALA A 126 -13.05 0.95 -23.54
CA ALA A 126 -13.06 -0.14 -22.58
C ALA A 126 -11.68 -0.30 -21.93
N VAL A 127 -11.63 -0.35 -20.60
CA VAL A 127 -10.39 -0.51 -19.83
C VAL A 127 -10.46 -1.83 -19.07
N VAL A 128 -9.55 -2.77 -19.38
CA VAL A 128 -9.51 -4.11 -18.75
C VAL A 128 -8.49 -4.23 -17.60
N GLY A 129 -7.73 -3.16 -17.31
CA GLY A 129 -6.71 -3.20 -16.26
C GLY A 129 -5.56 -4.14 -16.62
N LYS A 130 -5.11 -4.99 -15.68
CA LYS A 130 -3.97 -5.90 -15.86
C LYS A 130 -4.32 -7.20 -16.64
N GLU A 131 -5.59 -7.38 -17.04
CA GLU A 131 -6.07 -8.58 -17.73
C GLU A 131 -5.76 -8.57 -19.23
N GLU A 132 -4.48 -8.74 -19.61
CA GLU A 132 -4.05 -8.72 -21.02
C GLU A 132 -4.70 -9.84 -21.88
N GLY A 133 -5.08 -10.97 -21.27
CA GLY A 133 -5.84 -12.02 -21.97
C GLY A 133 -7.22 -11.55 -22.41
N LEU A 134 -7.97 -10.89 -21.50
CA LEU A 134 -9.29 -10.34 -21.83
C LEU A 134 -9.19 -9.24 -22.89
N LYS A 135 -8.13 -8.42 -22.85
CA LYS A 135 -7.86 -7.41 -23.87
C LYS A 135 -7.81 -8.02 -25.28
N ARG A 136 -7.02 -9.08 -25.46
CA ARG A 136 -6.86 -9.79 -26.74
C ARG A 136 -8.18 -10.40 -27.21
N ASP A 137 -8.92 -11.03 -26.31
CA ASP A 137 -10.23 -11.63 -26.61
C ASP A 137 -11.23 -10.58 -27.13
N LEU A 138 -11.29 -9.42 -26.47
CA LEU A 138 -12.17 -8.32 -26.88
C LEU A 138 -11.73 -7.69 -28.20
N GLN A 139 -10.42 -7.47 -28.40
CA GLN A 139 -9.88 -6.93 -29.65
C GLN A 139 -10.16 -7.85 -30.84
N LYS A 140 -10.07 -9.17 -30.64
CA LYS A 140 -10.39 -10.15 -31.68
C LYS A 140 -11.88 -10.20 -31.99
N ARG A 141 -12.75 -10.17 -30.97
CA ARG A 141 -14.21 -10.26 -31.15
C ARG A 141 -14.80 -9.03 -31.85
N PHE A 142 -14.26 -7.85 -31.56
CA PHE A 142 -14.79 -6.57 -32.06
C PHE A 142 -13.86 -5.91 -33.09
N SER A 143 -13.13 -6.72 -33.89
CA SER A 143 -12.14 -6.24 -34.87
C SER A 143 -12.71 -5.26 -35.89
N GLU A 144 -13.98 -5.43 -36.27
CA GLU A 144 -14.69 -4.62 -37.26
C GLU A 144 -15.23 -3.29 -36.70
N LEU A 145 -15.20 -3.10 -35.38
CA LEU A 145 -15.79 -1.94 -34.69
C LEU A 145 -14.74 -0.96 -34.17
N LYS A 146 -13.51 -0.96 -34.70
CA LYS A 146 -12.39 -0.13 -34.24
C LYS A 146 -12.68 1.38 -34.22
N GLU A 147 -13.57 1.86 -35.09
CA GLU A 147 -13.96 3.27 -35.12
C GLU A 147 -14.85 3.66 -33.92
N ARG A 148 -15.60 2.69 -33.38
CA ARG A 148 -16.57 2.87 -32.28
C ARG A 148 -16.12 2.29 -30.94
N LEU A 149 -15.04 1.51 -30.91
CA LEU A 149 -14.51 0.86 -29.72
C LEU A 149 -12.99 1.01 -29.61
N GLU A 150 -12.53 1.56 -28.49
CA GLU A 150 -11.12 1.56 -28.08
C GLU A 150 -10.94 0.62 -26.88
N ILE A 151 -9.91 -0.23 -26.88
CA ILE A 151 -9.66 -1.18 -25.78
C ILE A 151 -8.26 -0.95 -25.22
N HIS A 152 -8.19 -0.64 -23.93
CA HIS A 152 -6.95 -0.41 -23.20
C HIS A 152 -6.74 -1.41 -22.07
N GLY A 153 -5.47 -1.70 -21.79
CA GLY A 153 -5.04 -2.42 -20.57
C GLY A 153 -4.97 -1.48 -19.37
N TRP A 154 -3.88 -1.53 -18.62
CA TRP A 154 -3.67 -0.64 -17.48
C TRP A 154 -3.41 0.80 -17.91
N ILE A 155 -4.04 1.76 -17.22
CA ILE A 155 -3.99 3.20 -17.53
C ILE A 155 -3.33 3.96 -16.37
N LYS A 156 -2.26 4.69 -16.69
CA LYS A 156 -1.56 5.59 -15.74
C LYS A 156 -2.41 6.80 -15.35
N ASN A 157 -2.97 7.50 -16.33
CA ASN A 157 -3.77 8.72 -16.12
C ASN A 157 -5.27 8.46 -16.23
N LEU A 158 -5.83 7.75 -15.24
CA LEU A 158 -7.25 7.41 -15.22
C LEU A 158 -8.14 8.66 -15.07
N ALA A 159 -7.72 9.66 -14.29
CA ALA A 159 -8.47 10.90 -14.11
C ALA A 159 -8.61 11.69 -15.43
N GLY A 160 -7.52 11.82 -16.19
CA GLY A 160 -7.54 12.43 -17.52
C GLY A 160 -8.40 11.66 -18.51
N MET A 161 -8.37 10.32 -18.44
CA MET A 161 -9.27 9.49 -19.23
C MET A 161 -10.72 9.76 -18.86
N ILE A 162 -11.12 9.73 -17.58
CA ILE A 162 -12.49 10.03 -17.15
C ILE A 162 -12.93 11.43 -17.61
N ARG A 163 -12.11 12.46 -17.42
CA ARG A 163 -12.37 13.82 -17.91
C ARG A 163 -12.59 13.86 -19.42
N GLY A 164 -11.96 12.98 -20.16
CA GLY A 164 -12.14 12.80 -21.59
C GLY A 164 -13.42 12.05 -22.00
N HIS A 165 -14.32 11.67 -21.10
CA HIS A 165 -15.55 10.94 -21.45
C HIS A 165 -16.79 11.65 -20.93
N ASP A 166 -17.95 11.33 -21.49
CA ASP A 166 -19.23 11.96 -21.17
C ASP A 166 -20.02 11.19 -20.10
N LEU A 167 -19.75 9.88 -19.98
CA LEU A 167 -20.35 8.96 -19.00
C LEU A 167 -19.34 7.87 -18.64
N VAL A 168 -19.32 7.46 -17.38
CA VAL A 168 -18.53 6.31 -16.91
C VAL A 168 -19.45 5.15 -16.56
N VAL A 169 -19.08 3.94 -16.97
CA VAL A 169 -19.72 2.69 -16.54
C VAL A 169 -18.70 1.93 -15.72
N THR A 170 -19.00 1.63 -14.45
CA THR A 170 -18.05 0.94 -13.56
C THR A 170 -18.75 0.22 -12.42
N LYS A 171 -18.04 -0.67 -11.74
CA LYS A 171 -18.49 -1.29 -10.50
C LYS A 171 -18.03 -0.46 -9.30
N PRO A 172 -18.90 -0.19 -8.30
CA PRO A 172 -18.50 0.49 -7.08
C PRO A 172 -17.33 -0.25 -6.38
N GLY A 173 -16.26 0.47 -6.09
CA GLY A 173 -15.05 -0.07 -5.43
C GLY A 173 -13.88 -0.39 -6.36
N THR A 174 -14.06 -0.38 -7.69
CA THR A 174 -12.91 -0.41 -8.62
C THR A 174 -12.17 0.93 -8.61
N ILE A 175 -12.98 1.98 -8.71
CA ILE A 175 -12.63 3.36 -8.54
C ILE A 175 -13.66 3.92 -7.57
N SER A 176 -13.27 4.91 -6.76
CA SER A 176 -14.25 5.58 -5.90
C SER A 176 -15.27 6.27 -6.79
N VAL A 177 -16.56 6.09 -6.49
CA VAL A 177 -17.64 6.84 -7.17
C VAL A 177 -17.38 8.34 -7.05
N ARG A 178 -16.89 8.78 -5.89
CA ARG A 178 -16.54 10.18 -5.63
C ARG A 178 -15.40 10.67 -6.52
N GLU A 179 -14.44 9.82 -6.89
CA GLU A 179 -13.39 10.19 -7.84
C GLU A 179 -13.96 10.46 -9.24
N VAL A 180 -14.91 9.64 -9.69
CA VAL A 180 -15.61 9.90 -10.94
C VAL A 180 -16.40 11.20 -10.86
N LEU A 181 -17.19 11.38 -9.79
CA LEU A 181 -17.98 12.60 -9.61
C LEU A 181 -17.10 13.85 -9.43
N ALA A 182 -15.94 13.75 -8.80
CA ALA A 182 -15.00 14.86 -8.61
C ALA A 182 -14.40 15.36 -9.94
N THR A 183 -14.38 14.52 -10.99
CA THR A 183 -14.05 14.98 -12.35
C THR A 183 -15.24 15.64 -13.09
N GLY A 184 -16.39 15.75 -12.42
CA GLY A 184 -17.63 16.31 -12.98
C GLY A 184 -18.32 15.39 -13.97
N ARG A 185 -18.10 14.06 -13.89
CA ARG A 185 -18.66 13.08 -14.81
C ARG A 185 -19.72 12.20 -14.16
N PRO A 186 -20.84 11.94 -14.84
CA PRO A 186 -21.87 11.05 -14.33
C PRO A 186 -21.45 9.59 -14.48
N VAL A 187 -22.18 8.71 -13.79
CA VAL A 187 -21.82 7.29 -13.71
C VAL A 187 -23.03 6.35 -13.77
N VAL A 188 -22.91 5.27 -14.54
CA VAL A 188 -23.77 4.08 -14.41
C VAL A 188 -23.02 3.05 -13.57
N LEU A 189 -23.57 2.74 -12.40
CA LEU A 189 -22.96 1.77 -11.50
C LEU A 189 -23.49 0.37 -11.77
N VAL A 190 -22.54 -0.54 -12.02
CA VAL A 190 -22.81 -1.95 -12.18
C VAL A 190 -22.99 -2.58 -10.80
N GLU A 191 -24.24 -2.77 -10.40
CA GLU A 191 -24.59 -3.51 -9.19
C GLU A 191 -24.28 -5.02 -9.38
N GLY A 192 -24.18 -5.80 -8.30
CA GLY A 192 -24.07 -7.27 -8.40
C GLY A 192 -22.75 -7.94 -7.95
N GLY A 193 -22.90 -9.13 -7.36
CA GLY A 193 -21.85 -10.02 -6.82
C GLY A 193 -21.73 -10.00 -5.28
N LYS A 194 -20.91 -10.90 -4.71
CA LYS A 194 -20.67 -10.99 -3.24
C LYS A 194 -20.41 -9.60 -2.63
N GLY A 195 -21.10 -9.27 -1.53
CA GLY A 195 -20.97 -7.99 -0.80
C GLY A 195 -21.75 -6.80 -1.39
N ALA A 196 -22.79 -7.04 -2.20
CA ALA A 196 -23.66 -5.97 -2.72
C ALA A 196 -24.27 -5.11 -1.61
N ASP A 197 -24.64 -5.71 -0.48
CA ASP A 197 -25.17 -4.99 0.69
C ASP A 197 -24.21 -3.93 1.23
N ARG A 198 -22.89 -4.20 1.21
CA ARG A 198 -21.85 -3.26 1.66
C ARG A 198 -21.62 -2.08 0.70
N ARG A 199 -22.22 -2.11 -0.50
CA ARG A 199 -22.06 -1.10 -1.55
C ARG A 199 -23.34 -0.27 -1.79
N LYS A 200 -24.41 -0.55 -1.04
CA LYS A 200 -25.70 0.14 -1.15
C LYS A 200 -25.59 1.66 -0.93
N GLY A 201 -24.76 2.12 0.01
CA GLY A 201 -24.53 3.56 0.26
C GLY A 201 -24.02 4.29 -0.98
N MET A 202 -23.05 3.72 -1.69
CA MET A 202 -22.53 4.28 -2.94
C MET A 202 -23.51 4.27 -4.11
N CYS A 203 -24.35 3.23 -4.19
CA CYS A 203 -25.43 3.21 -5.15
C CYS A 203 -26.47 4.31 -4.86
N ARG A 204 -26.82 4.53 -3.59
CA ARG A 204 -27.76 5.58 -3.15
C ARG A 204 -27.23 6.99 -3.38
N LEU A 205 -25.93 7.21 -3.19
CA LEU A 205 -25.31 8.52 -3.43
C LEU A 205 -25.59 9.03 -4.85
N VAL A 206 -25.37 8.18 -5.86
CA VAL A 206 -25.55 8.54 -7.27
C VAL A 206 -27.01 8.84 -7.60
N THR A 207 -27.94 8.03 -7.08
CA THR A 207 -29.38 8.24 -7.33
C THR A 207 -29.93 9.43 -6.56
N ARG A 208 -29.48 9.66 -5.32
CA ARG A 208 -29.86 10.83 -4.50
C ARG A 208 -29.42 12.15 -5.15
N ILE A 209 -28.17 12.22 -5.60
CA ILE A 209 -27.69 13.40 -6.36
C ILE A 209 -28.40 13.47 -7.71
N GLY A 210 -28.74 12.32 -8.30
CA GLY A 210 -29.32 12.20 -9.63
C GLY A 210 -28.28 12.47 -10.73
N CYS A 211 -27.04 12.06 -10.48
CA CYS A 211 -25.91 12.21 -11.41
C CYS A 211 -25.55 10.89 -12.10
N GLY A 212 -26.51 9.97 -12.22
CA GLY A 212 -26.28 8.65 -12.75
C GLY A 212 -27.40 7.66 -12.45
N ALA A 213 -27.16 6.39 -12.75
CA ALA A 213 -28.13 5.32 -12.57
C ALA A 213 -27.47 4.00 -12.16
N LEU A 214 -28.31 3.03 -11.79
CA LEU A 214 -27.90 1.66 -11.48
C LEU A 214 -28.34 0.72 -12.61
N GLY A 215 -27.48 -0.24 -12.95
CA GLY A 215 -27.81 -1.33 -13.85
C GLY A 215 -26.87 -2.52 -13.65
N ASP A 216 -27.38 -3.68 -13.28
CA ASP A 216 -26.57 -4.87 -13.04
C ASP A 216 -26.38 -5.64 -14.35
N SER A 217 -27.47 -6.00 -15.01
CA SER A 217 -27.38 -6.84 -16.21
C SER A 217 -26.86 -6.04 -17.43
N PRO A 218 -26.22 -6.70 -18.42
CA PRO A 218 -25.84 -6.04 -19.67
C PRO A 218 -27.00 -5.29 -20.34
N GLY A 219 -28.24 -5.79 -20.20
CA GLY A 219 -29.44 -5.15 -20.73
C GLY A 219 -29.81 -3.88 -19.98
N GLU A 220 -29.83 -3.94 -18.65
CA GLU A 220 -30.09 -2.75 -17.82
C GLU A 220 -29.04 -1.67 -18.06
N ILE A 221 -27.75 -2.03 -18.10
CA ILE A 221 -26.67 -1.05 -18.33
C ILE A 221 -26.91 -0.32 -19.66
N ALA A 222 -27.23 -1.06 -20.73
CA ALA A 222 -27.49 -0.46 -22.04
C ALA A 222 -28.74 0.41 -22.02
N SER A 223 -29.85 -0.06 -21.43
CA SER A 223 -31.08 0.74 -21.28
C SER A 223 -30.82 2.02 -20.48
N ARG A 224 -30.05 1.99 -19.38
CA ARG A 224 -29.71 3.23 -18.64
C ARG A 224 -28.90 4.23 -19.47
N ILE A 225 -28.07 3.73 -20.38
CA ILE A 225 -27.33 4.57 -21.30
C ILE A 225 -28.29 5.15 -22.33
N GLU A 226 -29.16 4.34 -22.94
CA GLU A 226 -30.17 4.76 -23.90
C GLU A 226 -31.10 5.84 -23.30
N ASP A 227 -31.67 5.59 -22.12
CA ASP A 227 -32.49 6.55 -21.36
C ASP A 227 -31.76 7.90 -21.18
N ALA A 228 -30.45 7.86 -20.90
CA ALA A 228 -29.64 9.07 -20.74
C ALA A 228 -29.38 9.80 -22.07
N MET A 229 -29.38 9.07 -23.20
CA MET A 229 -29.20 9.62 -24.55
C MET A 229 -30.52 10.09 -25.20
N GLU A 230 -31.68 9.68 -24.69
CA GLU A 230 -32.99 10.12 -25.20
C GLU A 230 -33.15 11.65 -25.22
N GLY A 231 -34.00 12.14 -26.14
CA GLY A 231 -34.27 13.57 -26.32
C GLY A 231 -33.03 14.39 -26.73
N GLY A 232 -32.04 13.77 -27.37
CA GLY A 232 -30.76 14.43 -27.70
C GLY A 232 -29.83 14.56 -26.48
N GLY A 233 -29.89 13.61 -25.55
CA GLY A 233 -29.03 13.55 -24.37
C GLY A 233 -29.38 14.57 -23.30
N VAL A 234 -30.66 14.91 -23.13
CA VAL A 234 -31.11 15.83 -22.06
C VAL A 234 -30.84 15.21 -20.69
N GLY A 235 -31.15 13.92 -20.52
CA GLY A 235 -30.85 13.18 -19.28
C GLY A 235 -29.36 13.20 -18.95
N LEU A 236 -28.50 12.89 -19.93
CA LEU A 236 -27.05 12.93 -19.73
C LEU A 236 -26.52 14.34 -19.43
N ARG A 237 -27.07 15.38 -20.08
CA ARG A 237 -26.71 16.78 -19.79
C ARG A 237 -27.07 17.16 -18.35
N GLU A 238 -28.23 16.72 -17.89
CA GLU A 238 -28.67 16.93 -16.51
C GLU A 238 -27.76 16.22 -15.52
N TRP A 239 -27.44 14.94 -15.76
CA TRP A 239 -26.52 14.19 -14.89
C TRP A 239 -25.14 14.85 -14.83
N ASN A 240 -24.61 15.30 -15.98
CA ASN A 240 -23.35 16.04 -16.05
C ASN A 240 -23.42 17.37 -15.26
N ARG A 241 -24.53 18.11 -15.36
CA ARG A 241 -24.72 19.35 -14.60
C ARG A 241 -24.64 19.10 -13.09
N ARG A 242 -25.33 18.06 -12.61
CA ARG A 242 -25.32 17.68 -11.19
C ARG A 242 -23.97 17.16 -10.72
N ALA A 243 -23.34 16.27 -11.49
CA ALA A 243 -21.99 15.80 -11.19
C ALA A 243 -20.99 16.96 -11.10
N ARG A 244 -21.06 17.92 -12.02
CA ARG A 244 -20.21 19.13 -12.00
C ARG A 244 -20.45 20.00 -10.78
N LYS A 245 -21.70 20.13 -10.32
CA LYS A 245 -22.00 20.88 -9.09
C LYS A 245 -21.26 20.26 -7.89
N GLU A 246 -21.27 18.94 -7.77
CA GLU A 246 -20.54 18.25 -6.69
C GLU A 246 -19.02 18.28 -6.88
N ALA A 247 -18.54 18.20 -8.13
CA ALA A 247 -17.14 18.36 -8.45
C ALA A 247 -16.61 19.72 -7.97
N LEU A 248 -17.32 20.82 -8.28
CA LEU A 248 -16.94 22.18 -7.90
C LEU A 248 -16.82 22.33 -6.38
N ARG A 249 -17.71 21.72 -5.60
CA ARG A 249 -17.64 21.71 -4.13
C ARG A 249 -16.41 20.95 -3.62
N SER A 250 -16.03 19.89 -4.31
CA SER A 250 -14.93 19.00 -3.92
C SER A 250 -13.56 19.43 -4.45
N ILE A 251 -13.49 20.45 -5.32
CA ILE A 251 -12.20 21.00 -5.80
C ILE A 251 -11.35 21.37 -4.59
N GLY A 252 -10.11 20.87 -4.52
CA GLY A 252 -9.17 21.20 -3.46
C GLY A 252 -9.56 20.68 -2.07
N ALA A 253 -10.56 19.79 -1.96
CA ALA A 253 -11.03 19.29 -0.67
C ALA A 253 -9.94 18.55 0.10
N THR A 254 -9.13 17.75 -0.59
CA THR A 254 -8.00 17.01 0.01
C THR A 254 -6.95 17.97 0.56
N GLU A 255 -6.56 18.99 -0.22
CA GLU A 255 -5.58 20.00 0.16
C GLU A 255 -6.09 20.86 1.32
N ARG A 256 -7.36 21.27 1.29
CA ARG A 256 -7.99 22.02 2.39
C ARG A 256 -8.08 21.19 3.67
N LEU A 257 -8.51 19.93 3.58
CA LEU A 257 -8.56 19.03 4.73
C LEU A 257 -7.17 18.82 5.31
N ALA A 258 -6.17 18.52 4.48
CA ALA A 258 -4.78 18.37 4.91
C ALA A 258 -4.22 19.65 5.54
N SER A 259 -4.52 20.82 4.97
CA SER A 259 -4.11 22.13 5.51
C SER A 259 -4.76 22.39 6.86
N ARG A 260 -6.05 22.07 7.02
CA ARG A 260 -6.79 22.21 8.29
C ARG A 260 -6.22 21.28 9.35
N ILE A 261 -5.99 20.02 9.01
CA ILE A 261 -5.33 19.02 9.86
C ILE A 261 -3.94 19.49 10.30
N LEU A 262 -3.15 20.05 9.39
CA LEU A 262 -1.82 20.59 9.70
C LEU A 262 -1.90 21.81 10.64
N GLN A 263 -2.83 22.73 10.42
CA GLN A 263 -3.05 23.87 11.31
C GLN A 263 -3.45 23.41 12.71
N MET A 264 -4.40 22.48 12.81
CA MET A 264 -4.83 21.88 14.07
C MET A 264 -3.63 21.25 14.81
N ALA A 265 -2.81 20.48 14.10
CA ALA A 265 -1.63 19.85 14.68
C ALA A 265 -0.58 20.85 15.18
N LYS A 266 -0.42 22.00 14.50
CA LYS A 266 0.51 23.07 14.92
C LYS A 266 0.02 23.86 16.13
N SER A 267 -1.30 24.00 16.28
CA SER A 267 -1.92 24.73 17.40
C SER A 267 -2.19 23.85 18.62
N ALA A 268 -1.64 22.63 18.67
CA ALA A 268 -1.84 21.73 19.80
C ALA A 268 -0.82 22.05 20.91
N ASP A 269 -1.29 22.69 21.99
CA ASP A 269 -0.45 23.13 23.11
C ASP A 269 0.02 21.97 24.02
N HIS A 270 -0.63 20.81 23.94
CA HIS A 270 -0.25 19.59 24.64
C HIS A 270 -0.20 18.40 23.69
N VAL A 271 1.02 17.98 23.34
CA VAL A 271 1.26 16.60 22.93
C VAL A 271 1.44 15.82 24.21
N GLU A 272 0.37 15.22 24.72
CA GLU A 272 0.54 14.16 25.70
C GLU A 272 1.32 13.07 24.96
N LYS A 273 2.62 12.95 25.26
CA LYS A 273 3.39 11.79 24.86
C LYS A 273 2.63 10.62 25.45
N VAL A 274 1.99 9.81 24.59
CA VAL A 274 1.54 8.46 24.96
C VAL A 274 2.64 7.89 25.84
N PRO A 275 2.35 7.42 27.07
CA PRO A 275 3.38 6.90 27.94
C PRO A 275 4.20 5.92 27.12
N GLU A 276 5.45 6.31 26.81
CA GLU A 276 6.37 5.41 26.17
C GLU A 276 6.63 4.35 27.22
N LEU A 277 5.85 3.29 27.17
CA LEU A 277 6.02 2.07 27.92
C LEU A 277 7.25 1.38 27.32
N ARG A 278 8.42 1.98 27.49
CA ARG A 278 9.65 1.62 26.77
C ARG A 278 10.84 1.84 27.69
N LEU A 279 11.20 0.76 28.38
CA LEU A 279 12.30 0.64 29.35
C LEU A 279 13.71 0.90 28.79
N VAL A 280 13.88 1.31 27.52
CA VAL A 280 15.19 1.45 26.89
C VAL A 280 15.29 2.77 26.12
N SER A 281 16.31 3.58 26.44
CA SER A 281 16.64 4.82 25.74
C SER A 281 16.91 4.52 24.27
N ARG A 282 15.97 4.91 23.39
CA ARG A 282 16.16 4.82 21.93
C ARG A 282 17.02 5.96 21.44
N GLY A 283 17.84 5.67 20.44
CA GLY A 283 18.56 6.70 19.72
C GLY A 283 17.59 7.58 18.94
N ASN A 284 17.92 8.85 18.82
CA ASN A 284 17.32 9.75 17.83
C ASN A 284 18.43 10.24 16.89
N ALA A 285 18.15 11.18 15.99
CA ALA A 285 19.17 11.69 15.07
C ALA A 285 20.33 12.43 15.79
N GLU A 286 20.12 12.91 17.02
CA GLU A 286 21.06 13.75 17.76
C GLU A 286 21.77 13.02 18.92
N ARG A 287 21.25 11.85 19.33
CA ARG A 287 21.72 11.09 20.49
C ARG A 287 21.69 9.60 20.20
N LYS A 288 22.76 8.92 20.59
CA LYS A 288 22.83 7.46 20.57
C LYS A 288 21.78 6.83 21.47
N GLY A 289 21.30 5.68 21.04
CA GLY A 289 20.56 4.76 21.88
C GLY A 289 20.44 3.40 21.23
N LEU A 290 19.70 2.50 21.87
CA LEU A 290 19.58 1.13 21.38
C LEU A 290 18.52 1.04 20.29
N LEU A 291 18.91 0.57 19.11
CA LEU A 291 18.04 0.39 17.95
C LEU A 291 17.86 -1.10 17.65
N MET A 292 16.62 -1.55 17.50
CA MET A 292 16.32 -2.92 17.08
C MET A 292 16.12 -2.99 15.58
N VAL A 293 16.95 -3.78 14.89
CA VAL A 293 16.96 -3.84 13.43
C VAL A 293 16.87 -5.27 12.90
N ASP A 294 16.30 -5.39 11.71
CA ASP A 294 16.26 -6.63 10.94
C ASP A 294 16.65 -6.33 9.49
N LEU A 295 17.78 -6.88 9.03
CA LEU A 295 18.38 -6.50 7.76
C LEU A 295 18.25 -7.59 6.69
N HIS A 296 17.36 -8.55 6.92
CA HIS A 296 17.15 -9.70 6.03
C HIS A 296 15.66 -10.09 6.03
N ALA A 297 14.93 -9.63 5.02
CA ALA A 297 13.49 -9.85 4.91
C ALA A 297 13.01 -9.84 3.45
N HIS A 298 12.06 -10.72 3.15
CA HIS A 298 11.52 -11.00 1.83
C HIS A 298 10.05 -10.63 1.71
N THR A 299 9.63 -10.27 0.50
CA THR A 299 8.28 -9.86 0.17
C THR A 299 7.74 -10.67 -1.01
N ILE A 300 6.53 -10.35 -1.48
CA ILE A 300 5.95 -10.96 -2.69
C ILE A 300 6.70 -10.61 -3.99
N PHE A 301 7.74 -9.78 -3.92
CA PHE A 301 8.61 -9.52 -5.07
C PHE A 301 9.54 -10.71 -5.37
N SER A 302 9.95 -11.47 -4.34
CA SER A 302 10.50 -12.81 -4.48
C SER A 302 9.53 -13.88 -3.93
N ASP A 303 9.84 -14.48 -2.79
CA ASP A 303 9.21 -15.67 -2.22
C ASP A 303 8.62 -15.44 -0.82
N GLY A 304 8.59 -14.17 -0.39
CA GLY A 304 7.87 -13.73 0.79
C GLY A 304 6.35 -13.72 0.58
N ARG A 305 5.60 -13.67 1.69
CA ARG A 305 4.12 -13.70 1.69
C ARG A 305 3.46 -12.34 1.85
N LEU A 306 4.21 -11.32 2.27
CA LEU A 306 3.68 -9.98 2.53
C LEU A 306 4.13 -9.03 1.44
N THR A 307 3.27 -8.09 1.05
CA THR A 307 3.68 -6.92 0.28
C THR A 307 4.68 -6.06 1.08
N VAL A 308 5.47 -5.22 0.41
CA VAL A 308 6.35 -4.26 1.09
C VAL A 308 5.57 -3.42 2.12
N SER A 309 4.38 -2.91 1.76
CA SER A 309 3.57 -2.11 2.67
C SER A 309 3.05 -2.88 3.88
N GLU A 310 2.65 -4.14 3.70
CA GLU A 310 2.25 -5.03 4.80
C GLU A 310 3.43 -5.37 5.71
N LEU A 311 4.61 -5.64 5.14
CA LEU A 311 5.83 -5.91 5.88
C LEU A 311 6.25 -4.70 6.74
N VAL A 312 6.24 -3.49 6.14
CA VAL A 312 6.50 -2.23 6.84
C VAL A 312 5.51 -2.02 7.98
N ASP A 313 4.22 -2.24 7.75
CA ASP A 313 3.20 -2.15 8.80
C ASP A 313 3.41 -3.20 9.90
N PHE A 314 3.83 -4.41 9.53
CA PHE A 314 4.00 -5.55 10.43
C PHE A 314 5.19 -5.35 11.39
N TYR A 315 6.32 -4.87 10.88
CA TYR A 315 7.51 -4.52 11.66
C TYR A 315 7.33 -3.20 12.42
N GLY A 316 6.80 -2.16 11.76
CA GLY A 316 6.66 -0.83 12.34
C GLY A 316 5.74 -0.80 13.57
N ARG A 317 4.63 -1.55 13.57
CA ARG A 317 3.73 -1.68 14.74
C ARG A 317 4.40 -2.33 15.95
N ARG A 318 5.48 -3.09 15.74
CA ARG A 318 6.25 -3.78 16.77
C ARG A 318 7.48 -3.01 17.21
N GLY A 319 7.64 -1.79 16.70
CA GLY A 319 8.67 -0.87 17.13
C GLY A 319 10.06 -1.19 16.58
N PHE A 320 10.20 -1.89 15.46
CA PHE A 320 11.51 -1.98 14.82
C PHE A 320 12.00 -0.59 14.40
N ASP A 321 13.28 -0.33 14.62
CA ASP A 321 13.91 0.96 14.34
C ASP A 321 14.43 1.05 12.91
N ALA A 322 14.92 -0.07 12.37
CA ALA A 322 15.23 -0.20 10.96
C ALA A 322 14.89 -1.59 10.41
N LEU A 323 14.56 -1.63 9.12
CA LEU A 323 14.23 -2.83 8.35
C LEU A 323 14.93 -2.75 7.00
N ALA A 324 15.59 -3.81 6.53
CA ALA A 324 15.96 -3.95 5.12
C ALA A 324 15.03 -4.94 4.42
N VAL A 325 14.63 -4.61 3.20
CA VAL A 325 13.92 -5.52 2.30
C VAL A 325 14.94 -6.00 1.27
N THR A 326 15.16 -7.31 1.20
CA THR A 326 16.27 -7.95 0.50
C THR A 326 15.78 -9.10 -0.35
N ASP A 327 14.79 -8.86 -1.21
CA ASP A 327 14.22 -9.90 -2.08
C ASP A 327 15.31 -10.52 -3.00
N HIS A 328 15.15 -11.81 -3.29
CA HIS A 328 16.13 -12.59 -4.06
C HIS A 328 16.29 -12.11 -5.50
N LEU A 329 17.54 -11.95 -5.95
CA LEU A 329 17.93 -11.67 -7.32
C LEU A 329 18.93 -12.71 -7.83
N VAL A 330 18.64 -13.32 -8.99
CA VAL A 330 19.43 -14.41 -9.58
C VAL A 330 20.09 -14.03 -10.90
N ASP A 331 21.26 -14.62 -11.19
CA ASP A 331 21.92 -14.52 -12.50
C ASP A 331 21.18 -15.36 -13.56
N ARG A 332 20.60 -14.68 -14.57
CA ARG A 332 19.90 -15.31 -15.71
C ARG A 332 20.82 -16.13 -16.62
N ARG A 333 22.15 -15.98 -16.58
CA ARG A 333 23.06 -16.77 -17.44
C ARG A 333 23.23 -18.21 -16.95
N ARG A 334 23.05 -18.45 -15.65
CA ARG A 334 23.15 -19.79 -15.05
C ARG A 334 21.88 -20.61 -15.30
N LEU A 335 22.05 -21.91 -15.51
CA LEU A 335 20.93 -22.83 -15.77
C LEU A 335 19.91 -22.83 -14.62
N LEU A 336 20.41 -22.80 -13.38
CA LEU A 336 19.57 -22.72 -12.17
C LEU A 336 18.85 -21.37 -12.05
N GLY A 337 19.51 -20.26 -12.37
CA GLY A 337 18.86 -18.94 -12.40
C GLY A 337 17.74 -18.85 -13.44
N ARG A 338 17.90 -19.50 -14.61
CA ARG A 338 16.82 -19.60 -15.61
C ARG A 338 15.61 -20.40 -15.10
N LEU A 339 15.86 -21.49 -14.38
CA LEU A 339 14.80 -22.33 -13.81
C LEU A 339 14.09 -21.63 -12.64
N ALA A 340 14.84 -21.00 -11.73
CA ALA A 340 14.29 -20.23 -10.61
C ALA A 340 13.41 -19.07 -11.10
N ASN A 341 13.82 -18.37 -12.16
CA ASN A 341 13.04 -17.31 -12.79
C ASN A 341 11.64 -17.79 -13.25
N MET A 342 11.52 -19.03 -13.73
CA MET A 342 10.23 -19.58 -14.18
C MET A 342 9.25 -19.85 -13.02
N THR A 343 9.71 -19.84 -11.77
CA THR A 343 8.88 -20.09 -10.60
C THR A 343 8.15 -18.84 -10.09
N GLY A 344 8.63 -17.64 -10.46
CA GLY A 344 8.14 -16.36 -9.91
C GLY A 344 8.55 -16.10 -8.46
N LEU A 345 9.52 -16.84 -7.92
CA LEU A 345 10.02 -16.73 -6.55
C LEU A 345 11.28 -15.86 -6.42
N VAL A 346 11.72 -15.21 -7.50
CA VAL A 346 12.93 -14.37 -7.55
C VAL A 346 12.65 -13.15 -8.43
N LEU A 347 13.25 -12.02 -8.07
CA LEU A 347 13.24 -10.81 -8.87
C LEU A 347 13.96 -11.03 -10.19
N THR A 348 13.45 -10.34 -11.21
CA THR A 348 14.07 -10.31 -12.53
C THR A 348 14.51 -8.90 -12.89
N SER A 349 15.41 -8.75 -13.87
CA SER A 349 15.90 -7.44 -14.30
C SER A 349 14.78 -6.48 -14.75
N GLU A 350 13.64 -7.01 -15.18
CA GLU A 350 12.46 -6.23 -15.59
C GLU A 350 11.66 -5.72 -14.39
N ASP A 351 11.74 -6.39 -13.24
CA ASP A 351 11.03 -6.03 -12.00
C ASP A 351 11.79 -4.99 -11.17
N LEU A 352 13.13 -4.92 -11.34
CA LEU A 352 14.01 -4.04 -10.55
C LEU A 352 13.57 -2.56 -10.54
N PRO A 353 13.16 -1.93 -11.66
CA PRO A 353 12.71 -0.54 -11.63
C PRO A 353 11.47 -0.34 -10.74
N ASP A 354 10.50 -1.27 -10.82
CA ASP A 354 9.28 -1.20 -10.00
C ASP A 354 9.55 -1.54 -8.53
N TYR A 355 10.45 -2.50 -8.29
CA TYR A 355 10.90 -2.88 -6.96
C TYR A 355 11.52 -1.69 -6.20
N PHE A 356 12.53 -1.05 -6.80
CA PHE A 356 13.20 0.10 -6.20
C PHE A 356 12.25 1.29 -6.06
N ARG A 357 11.35 1.52 -7.02
CA ARG A 357 10.33 2.58 -6.90
C ARG A 357 9.42 2.36 -5.69
N VAL A 358 8.91 1.15 -5.50
CA VAL A 358 8.05 0.82 -4.35
C VAL A 358 8.81 0.98 -3.04
N LEU A 359 10.07 0.53 -2.96
CA LEU A 359 10.88 0.70 -1.77
C LEU A 359 11.12 2.18 -1.44
N GLN A 360 11.39 3.03 -2.43
CA GLN A 360 11.55 4.48 -2.23
C GLN A 360 10.25 5.15 -1.73
N GLU A 361 9.09 4.77 -2.28
CA GLU A 361 7.78 5.25 -1.79
C GLU A 361 7.54 4.80 -0.33
N GLU A 362 7.87 3.55 0.00
CA GLU A 362 7.68 2.98 1.33
C GLU A 362 8.68 3.50 2.37
N ARG A 363 9.88 3.94 1.97
CA ARG A 363 10.84 4.62 2.87
C ARG A 363 10.20 5.79 3.59
N ASN A 364 9.56 6.67 2.81
CA ASN A 364 8.88 7.85 3.34
C ASN A 364 7.72 7.46 4.26
N ARG A 365 6.97 6.42 3.89
CA ARG A 365 5.83 5.94 4.69
C ARG A 365 6.27 5.29 6.00
N ALA A 366 7.30 4.45 5.98
CA ALA A 366 7.88 3.80 7.15
C ALA A 366 8.38 4.84 8.17
N TRP A 367 9.08 5.87 7.70
CA TRP A 367 9.52 6.96 8.57
C TRP A 367 8.35 7.78 9.11
N THR A 368 7.44 8.21 8.25
CA THR A 368 6.31 9.07 8.65
C THR A 368 5.39 8.38 9.65
N LYS A 369 5.10 7.09 9.43
CA LYS A 369 4.11 6.34 10.21
C LYS A 369 4.70 5.69 11.46
N TYR A 370 5.94 5.19 11.40
CA TYR A 370 6.52 4.37 12.45
C TYR A 370 7.84 4.91 12.98
N ARG A 371 8.37 5.99 12.39
CA ARG A 371 9.76 6.42 12.58
C ARG A 371 10.73 5.26 12.35
N MET A 372 10.42 4.35 11.42
CA MET A 372 11.27 3.21 11.08
C MET A 372 12.07 3.54 9.82
N ILE A 373 13.38 3.34 9.86
CA ILE A 373 14.24 3.45 8.68
C ILE A 373 14.02 2.21 7.81
N LEU A 374 13.71 2.40 6.54
CA LEU A 374 13.61 1.30 5.58
C LEU A 374 14.82 1.38 4.64
N PHE A 375 15.55 0.28 4.54
CA PHE A 375 16.68 0.14 3.61
C PHE A 375 16.24 -0.65 2.38
N PRO A 376 16.33 -0.08 1.17
CA PRO A 376 16.27 -0.86 -0.05
C PRO A 376 17.47 -1.79 -0.11
N GLY A 377 17.23 -3.07 -0.42
CA GLY A 377 18.30 -4.04 -0.52
C GLY A 377 17.96 -5.13 -1.53
N LEU A 378 18.93 -6.02 -1.74
CA LEU A 378 18.80 -7.20 -2.60
C LEU A 378 19.57 -8.35 -1.96
N GLU A 379 19.04 -9.56 -2.10
CA GLU A 379 19.80 -10.79 -1.82
C GLU A 379 20.28 -11.40 -3.13
N PHE A 380 21.59 -11.36 -3.35
CA PHE A 380 22.23 -11.92 -4.53
C PHE A 380 22.46 -13.42 -4.34
N ASN A 381 21.72 -14.22 -5.11
CA ASN A 381 21.85 -15.67 -5.08
C ASN A 381 22.93 -16.10 -6.08
N HIS A 382 24.08 -16.51 -5.55
CA HIS A 382 25.15 -17.11 -6.33
C HIS A 382 24.98 -18.62 -6.34
N ASP A 383 24.23 -19.17 -7.29
CA ASP A 383 23.95 -20.61 -7.34
C ASP A 383 25.04 -21.40 -8.07
N GLY A 384 25.79 -22.23 -7.34
CA GLY A 384 26.74 -23.19 -7.89
C GLY A 384 26.14 -24.59 -8.07
N LEU A 385 26.84 -25.47 -8.81
CA LEU A 385 26.42 -26.87 -8.97
C LEU A 385 26.57 -27.69 -7.67
N THR A 386 27.38 -27.21 -6.73
CA THR A 386 27.65 -27.82 -5.42
C THR A 386 27.37 -26.83 -4.30
N ALA A 387 27.12 -27.34 -3.08
CA ALA A 387 26.92 -26.49 -1.90
C ALA A 387 28.08 -25.51 -1.65
N LYS A 388 29.31 -25.98 -1.86
CA LYS A 388 30.55 -25.17 -1.80
C LYS A 388 30.65 -24.11 -2.89
N GLY A 389 29.80 -24.19 -3.92
CA GLY A 389 29.70 -23.21 -5.00
C GLY A 389 28.51 -22.27 -4.85
N SER A 390 27.69 -22.42 -3.80
CA SER A 390 26.51 -21.59 -3.57
C SER A 390 26.72 -20.59 -2.43
N ALA A 391 26.26 -19.35 -2.60
CA ALA A 391 26.30 -18.31 -1.59
C ALA A 391 25.17 -17.30 -1.76
N HIS A 392 24.69 -16.76 -0.65
CA HIS A 392 23.79 -15.62 -0.63
C HIS A 392 24.52 -14.42 -0.01
N LEU A 393 24.40 -13.27 -0.66
CA LEU A 393 25.02 -12.02 -0.25
C LEU A 393 23.92 -10.95 -0.19
N LEU A 394 23.75 -10.29 0.95
CA LEU A 394 22.84 -9.15 1.06
C LEU A 394 23.59 -7.85 0.75
N GLY A 395 22.99 -7.03 -0.10
CA GLY A 395 23.32 -5.61 -0.26
C GLY A 395 22.24 -4.76 0.38
N VAL A 396 22.61 -3.92 1.35
CA VAL A 396 21.67 -3.08 2.11
C VAL A 396 21.94 -1.59 1.84
N ASP A 397 20.86 -0.81 1.73
CA ASP A 397 20.82 0.62 1.37
C ASP A 397 21.32 0.89 -0.05
N LEU A 398 20.79 0.13 -1.01
CA LEU A 398 21.08 0.30 -2.42
C LEU A 398 20.29 1.49 -3.01
N VAL A 399 20.98 2.28 -3.83
CA VAL A 399 20.40 3.41 -4.56
C VAL A 399 19.93 2.96 -5.95
N GLU A 400 20.71 2.10 -6.60
CA GLU A 400 20.45 1.59 -7.94
C GLU A 400 20.63 0.06 -8.00
N PRO A 401 19.93 -0.63 -8.92
CA PRO A 401 20.09 -2.06 -9.09
C PRO A 401 21.51 -2.45 -9.53
N ILE A 402 21.98 -3.62 -9.10
CA ILE A 402 23.29 -4.18 -9.48
C ILE A 402 23.06 -5.42 -10.36
N ASP A 403 23.86 -5.56 -11.42
CA ASP A 403 23.80 -6.73 -12.32
C ASP A 403 24.19 -8.01 -11.56
N PRO A 404 23.28 -9.01 -11.43
CA PRO A 404 23.56 -10.23 -10.68
C PRO A 404 24.53 -11.17 -11.40
N SER A 405 24.88 -10.91 -12.67
CA SER A 405 25.86 -11.71 -13.42
C SER A 405 27.32 -11.39 -13.10
N LEU A 406 27.56 -10.35 -12.32
CA LEU A 406 28.88 -9.99 -11.80
C LEU A 406 29.41 -11.01 -10.79
N SER A 407 30.72 -11.07 -10.59
CA SER A 407 31.30 -11.86 -9.51
C SER A 407 30.92 -11.29 -8.14
N LEU A 408 30.88 -12.13 -7.09
CA LEU A 408 30.55 -11.68 -5.74
C LEU A 408 31.48 -10.53 -5.26
N LYS A 409 32.74 -10.50 -5.69
CA LYS A 409 33.69 -9.42 -5.37
C LYS A 409 33.28 -8.12 -6.04
N GLU A 410 32.92 -8.15 -7.32
CA GLU A 410 32.42 -6.99 -8.05
C GLU A 410 31.08 -6.51 -7.48
N ILE A 411 30.19 -7.42 -7.09
CA ILE A 411 28.94 -7.07 -6.41
C ILE A 411 29.24 -6.35 -5.09
N CYS A 412 30.14 -6.89 -4.26
CA CYS A 412 30.56 -6.21 -3.02
C CYS A 412 31.12 -4.81 -3.26
N GLN A 413 31.94 -4.65 -4.31
CA GLN A 413 32.49 -3.34 -4.70
C GLN A 413 31.39 -2.37 -5.16
N ASN A 414 30.41 -2.84 -5.93
CA ASN A 414 29.27 -2.02 -6.36
C ASN A 414 28.40 -1.60 -5.17
N ILE A 415 28.08 -2.52 -4.25
CA ILE A 415 27.31 -2.20 -3.02
C ILE A 415 28.03 -1.10 -2.22
N ARG A 416 29.33 -1.26 -1.99
CA ARG A 416 30.15 -0.26 -1.27
C ARG A 416 30.27 1.06 -2.04
N GLY A 417 30.36 1.00 -3.37
CA GLY A 417 30.39 2.19 -4.24
C GLY A 417 29.12 3.03 -4.14
N GLN A 418 27.97 2.42 -3.83
CA GLN A 418 26.71 3.10 -3.52
C GLN A 418 26.60 3.56 -2.06
N GLY A 419 27.62 3.31 -1.22
CA GLY A 419 27.58 3.60 0.22
C GLY A 419 26.80 2.58 1.05
N GLY A 420 26.39 1.46 0.45
CA GLY A 420 25.65 0.39 1.10
C GLY A 420 26.51 -0.51 1.99
N VAL A 421 25.87 -1.50 2.61
CA VAL A 421 26.51 -2.49 3.49
C VAL A 421 26.44 -3.88 2.86
N THR A 422 27.55 -4.60 2.90
CA THR A 422 27.65 -5.98 2.40
C THR A 422 27.55 -6.98 3.55
N ILE A 423 26.60 -7.90 3.47
CA ILE A 423 26.36 -8.90 4.52
C ILE A 423 26.40 -10.30 3.94
N ALA A 424 27.27 -11.15 4.47
CA ALA A 424 27.24 -12.57 4.13
C ALA A 424 26.08 -13.24 4.87
N ALA A 425 25.09 -13.72 4.11
CA ALA A 425 23.93 -14.40 4.67
C ALA A 425 24.31 -15.78 5.23
N HIS A 426 23.46 -16.27 6.12
CA HIS A 426 23.61 -17.53 6.82
C HIS A 426 23.85 -18.73 5.88
N PRO A 427 24.50 -19.80 6.37
CA PRO A 427 24.57 -21.05 5.61
C PRO A 427 23.19 -21.72 5.69
N HIS A 428 22.56 -21.99 4.56
CA HIS A 428 21.38 -22.84 4.53
C HIS A 428 21.81 -24.28 4.82
N HIS A 429 21.26 -24.91 5.85
CA HIS A 429 21.21 -26.37 5.97
C HIS A 429 19.76 -26.81 5.74
N MET A 430 19.42 -27.17 4.49
CA MET A 430 18.08 -27.70 4.18
C MET A 430 18.07 -29.22 4.36
N SER A 431 17.17 -29.72 5.21
CA SER A 431 16.95 -31.15 5.47
C SER A 431 16.18 -31.90 4.35
N SER A 432 16.11 -31.32 3.13
CA SER A 432 15.39 -31.90 1.99
C SER A 432 16.30 -32.05 0.77
N ALA A 433 16.11 -33.13 0.02
CA ALA A 433 16.96 -33.57 -1.10
C ALA A 433 17.02 -32.63 -2.33
N TRP A 434 16.50 -31.40 -2.24
CA TRP A 434 16.36 -30.47 -3.38
C TRP A 434 16.93 -29.06 -3.12
N GLY A 435 17.46 -28.76 -1.93
CA GLY A 435 18.14 -27.49 -1.62
C GLY A 435 19.57 -27.75 -1.15
N LYS A 436 20.58 -27.16 -1.80
CA LYS A 436 22.01 -27.41 -1.51
C LYS A 436 22.55 -26.33 -0.57
N ASP A 437 23.41 -26.71 0.38
CA ASP A 437 23.92 -25.78 1.41
C ASP A 437 24.68 -24.58 0.81
N THR A 438 24.58 -23.37 1.37
CA THR A 438 25.26 -22.16 0.85
C THR A 438 26.60 -21.91 1.54
N LEU A 439 27.63 -22.72 1.21
CA LEU A 439 28.90 -22.73 1.93
C LEU A 439 30.02 -21.89 1.29
N TYR A 440 29.85 -21.33 0.09
CA TYR A 440 30.94 -20.70 -0.66
C TYR A 440 31.63 -19.55 0.11
N LEU A 441 30.85 -18.62 0.67
CA LEU A 441 31.40 -17.52 1.48
C LEU A 441 31.97 -18.04 2.81
N TRP A 442 31.33 -19.03 3.41
CA TRP A 442 31.68 -19.59 4.71
C TRP A 442 33.01 -20.38 4.68
N GLU A 443 33.34 -21.03 3.56
CA GLU A 443 34.64 -21.68 3.36
C GLU A 443 35.75 -20.70 2.97
N ARG A 444 35.40 -19.48 2.52
CA ARG A 444 36.33 -18.46 2.00
C ARG A 444 36.34 -17.18 2.83
N GLN A 445 36.07 -17.29 4.13
CA GLN A 445 35.94 -16.14 5.03
C GLN A 445 37.17 -15.21 5.00
N ASP A 446 38.39 -15.75 4.93
CA ASP A 446 39.60 -14.91 4.89
C ASP A 446 39.75 -14.13 3.58
N GLU A 447 39.29 -14.70 2.46
CA GLU A 447 39.27 -14.04 1.14
C GLU A 447 38.25 -12.90 1.10
N PHE A 448 37.07 -13.10 1.71
CA PHE A 448 35.96 -12.15 1.66
C PHE A 448 35.91 -11.18 2.84
N ARG A 449 36.71 -11.40 3.89
CA ARG A 449 36.82 -10.52 5.07
C ARG A 449 36.97 -9.02 4.74
N PRO A 450 37.80 -8.58 3.77
CA PRO A 450 37.91 -7.16 3.45
C PRO A 450 36.72 -6.60 2.66
N LEU A 451 35.84 -7.46 2.14
CA LEU A 451 34.73 -7.09 1.27
C LEU A 451 33.37 -7.15 1.99
N ILE A 452 33.25 -7.96 3.04
CA ILE A 452 32.04 -8.19 3.82
C ILE A 452 32.07 -7.35 5.10
N ASP A 453 31.08 -6.49 5.30
CA ASP A 453 30.95 -5.65 6.50
C ASP A 453 30.45 -6.44 7.71
N ALA A 454 29.57 -7.44 7.51
CA ALA A 454 29.10 -8.32 8.58
C ALA A 454 28.67 -9.70 8.08
N TRP A 455 28.71 -10.68 8.99
CA TRP A 455 28.26 -12.05 8.75
C TRP A 455 27.04 -12.34 9.63
N GLU A 456 26.03 -13.03 9.11
CA GLU A 456 24.93 -13.48 9.95
C GLU A 456 25.39 -14.52 10.97
N ILE A 457 25.48 -14.14 12.24
CA ILE A 457 25.77 -15.04 13.36
C ILE A 457 24.52 -15.75 13.87
N GLY A 458 23.34 -15.17 13.61
CA GLY A 458 22.06 -15.76 13.97
C GLY A 458 21.04 -15.52 12.88
N ASN A 459 20.28 -16.56 12.56
CA ASN A 459 19.21 -16.49 11.58
C ASN A 459 18.06 -17.39 12.03
N ARG A 460 16.81 -16.94 11.91
CA ARG A 460 15.65 -17.63 12.48
C ARG A 460 15.89 -17.93 13.98
N ASP A 461 15.84 -19.20 14.37
CA ASP A 461 16.08 -19.66 15.73
C ASP A 461 17.52 -20.23 15.91
N ASP A 462 18.35 -20.20 14.87
CA ASP A 462 19.67 -20.81 14.83
C ASP A 462 20.81 -19.80 15.07
N LEU A 463 21.92 -20.30 15.63
CA LEU A 463 23.17 -19.56 15.82
C LEU A 463 24.34 -20.27 15.11
N PHE A 464 25.21 -19.49 14.49
CA PHE A 464 26.36 -19.95 13.71
C PHE A 464 27.67 -19.62 14.41
N ASN A 465 28.10 -20.54 15.28
CA ASN A 465 29.31 -20.42 16.10
C ASN A 465 30.60 -20.00 15.36
N PRO A 466 30.86 -20.40 14.10
CA PRO A 466 32.09 -20.01 13.41
C PRO A 466 32.33 -18.49 13.33
N VAL A 467 31.27 -17.67 13.27
CA VAL A 467 31.37 -16.20 13.22
C VAL A 467 31.97 -15.68 14.53
N GLY A 468 31.43 -16.12 15.66
CA GLY A 468 31.90 -15.73 16.99
C GLY A 468 33.30 -16.24 17.30
N LEU A 469 33.60 -17.50 16.96
CA LEU A 469 34.92 -18.10 17.20
C LEU A 469 36.04 -17.37 16.44
N LYS A 470 35.77 -16.93 15.21
CA LYS A 470 36.72 -16.17 14.38
C LYS A 470 36.70 -14.66 14.61
N LYS A 471 35.86 -14.19 15.55
CA LYS A 471 35.63 -12.78 15.86
C LYS A 471 35.36 -11.95 14.60
N LEU A 472 34.54 -12.49 13.71
CA LEU A 472 34.10 -11.78 12.51
C LEU A 472 33.05 -10.74 12.91
N PRO A 473 33.00 -9.59 12.23
CA PRO A 473 31.88 -8.66 12.36
C PRO A 473 30.56 -9.39 12.14
N PHE A 474 29.58 -9.18 13.01
CA PHE A 474 28.34 -9.96 13.01
C PHE A 474 27.09 -9.11 13.01
N ILE A 475 26.02 -9.69 12.47
CA ILE A 475 24.62 -9.27 12.66
C ILE A 475 23.75 -10.52 12.82
N ALA A 476 22.51 -10.35 13.27
CA ALA A 476 21.49 -11.39 13.18
C ALA A 476 20.23 -10.88 12.49
N GLY A 477 19.65 -11.74 11.67
CA GLY A 477 18.49 -11.45 10.84
C GLY A 477 17.38 -12.46 11.04
N SER A 478 16.17 -12.10 10.61
CA SER A 478 15.09 -13.07 10.58
C SER A 478 15.14 -13.96 9.35
N ASP A 479 15.64 -13.48 8.20
CA ASP A 479 15.38 -14.00 6.85
C ASP A 479 13.87 -13.93 6.49
N PHE A 480 13.10 -12.97 6.99
CA PHE A 480 11.62 -13.03 7.05
C PHE A 480 10.95 -13.45 5.73
N HIS A 481 10.01 -14.40 5.75
CA HIS A 481 9.15 -14.73 4.58
C HIS A 481 7.67 -14.80 4.92
N LYS A 482 7.33 -15.09 6.18
CA LYS A 482 5.95 -15.24 6.67
C LYS A 482 5.87 -14.85 8.14
N PRO A 483 4.71 -14.41 8.66
CA PRO A 483 4.58 -13.82 10.00
C PRO A 483 5.25 -14.59 11.14
N LYS A 484 5.20 -15.93 11.12
CA LYS A 484 5.84 -16.76 12.15
C LYS A 484 7.37 -16.63 12.23
N HIS A 485 8.01 -16.11 11.19
CA HIS A 485 9.45 -15.93 11.15
C HIS A 485 9.95 -14.72 11.93
N LEU A 486 9.04 -13.84 12.38
CA LEU A 486 9.40 -12.67 13.16
C LEU A 486 10.06 -13.05 14.50
N THR A 487 9.55 -14.11 15.13
CA THR A 487 10.10 -14.64 16.38
C THR A 487 11.41 -15.35 16.08
N SER A 488 12.50 -14.61 16.09
CA SER A 488 13.83 -15.05 15.64
C SER A 488 14.89 -14.07 16.14
N TRP A 489 16.16 -14.41 15.96
CA TRP A 489 17.26 -13.50 16.23
C TRP A 489 17.13 -12.18 15.49
N LYS A 490 17.57 -11.09 16.14
CA LYS A 490 17.61 -9.71 15.64
C LYS A 490 18.90 -9.05 16.07
N THR A 491 19.24 -7.96 15.38
CA THR A 491 20.39 -7.13 15.72
C THR A 491 19.96 -5.95 16.57
N LEU A 492 20.75 -5.65 17.60
CA LEU A 492 20.66 -4.44 18.41
C LEU A 492 21.90 -3.59 18.16
N LEU A 493 21.71 -2.31 17.86
CA LEU A 493 22.77 -1.36 17.55
C LEU A 493 22.75 -0.19 18.54
N TRP A 494 23.89 0.18 19.10
CA TRP A 494 24.01 1.39 19.92
C TRP A 494 24.57 2.56 19.09
N CYS A 495 23.68 3.30 18.45
CA CYS A 495 24.03 4.41 17.57
C CYS A 495 22.87 5.42 17.46
N GLU A 496 23.12 6.55 16.80
CA GLU A 496 22.11 7.50 16.38
C GLU A 496 21.14 6.84 15.39
N LYS A 497 19.88 7.26 15.43
CA LYS A 497 18.85 6.75 14.51
C LYS A 497 18.91 7.45 13.17
N ASP A 498 19.98 7.17 12.46
CA ASP A 498 20.34 7.74 11.17
C ASP A 498 20.85 6.62 10.24
N PRO A 499 20.50 6.62 8.94
CA PRO A 499 20.96 5.61 7.99
C PRO A 499 22.47 5.41 7.95
N GLU A 500 23.26 6.49 7.93
CA GLU A 500 24.72 6.40 7.87
C GLU A 500 25.31 5.93 9.20
N ALA A 501 24.77 6.40 10.32
CA ALA A 501 25.19 5.95 11.65
C ALA A 501 24.95 4.45 11.86
N ILE A 502 23.82 3.92 11.37
CA ILE A 502 23.51 2.48 11.41
C ILE A 502 24.54 1.70 10.56
N LYS A 503 24.78 2.12 9.33
CA LYS A 503 25.75 1.45 8.43
C LYS A 503 27.15 1.46 9.02
N GLU A 504 27.60 2.58 9.58
CA GLU A 504 28.91 2.69 10.23
C GLU A 504 28.99 1.85 11.51
N CYS A 505 27.92 1.78 12.30
CA CYS A 505 27.85 0.91 13.49
C CYS A 505 28.04 -0.57 13.11
N ILE A 506 27.42 -1.02 12.02
CA ILE A 506 27.57 -2.38 11.50
C ILE A 506 29.01 -2.64 11.05
N ARG A 507 29.58 -1.73 10.25
CA ARG A 507 30.96 -1.85 9.72
C ARG A 507 32.01 -1.90 10.83
N ARG A 508 31.89 -1.02 11.82
CA ARG A 508 32.80 -0.95 12.96
C ARG A 508 32.61 -2.11 13.93
N ASN A 509 31.37 -2.61 14.05
CA ASN A 509 30.97 -3.78 14.82
C ASN A 509 31.42 -3.82 16.29
N LYS A 510 31.57 -2.64 16.93
CA LYS A 510 31.94 -2.52 18.36
C LYS A 510 30.73 -2.35 19.29
N ASP A 511 29.65 -1.80 18.74
CA ASP A 511 28.45 -1.37 19.45
C ASP A 511 27.22 -2.19 18.97
N VAL A 512 27.47 -3.47 18.68
CA VAL A 512 26.51 -4.41 18.08
C VAL A 512 26.28 -5.59 19.01
N SER A 513 25.01 -5.95 19.23
CA SER A 513 24.61 -7.17 19.94
C SER A 513 23.46 -7.86 19.23
N ILE A 514 23.14 -9.08 19.67
CA ILE A 514 22.03 -9.86 19.13
C ILE A 514 21.03 -10.20 20.23
N THR A 515 19.75 -10.29 19.87
CA THR A 515 18.68 -10.67 20.78
C THR A 515 17.71 -11.63 20.10
N LEU A 516 17.17 -12.58 20.85
CA LEU A 516 16.10 -13.45 20.36
C LEU A 516 14.76 -12.74 20.58
N TYR A 517 14.16 -12.23 19.50
CA TYR A 517 12.89 -11.53 19.58
C TYR A 517 11.74 -12.52 19.77
N ARG A 518 10.88 -12.26 20.75
CA ARG A 518 9.63 -12.97 20.98
C ARG A 518 8.51 -11.95 21.20
N ASP A 519 7.31 -12.21 20.67
CA ASP A 519 6.16 -11.29 20.73
C ASP A 519 5.60 -11.15 22.16
N HIS A 520 5.97 -12.05 23.08
CA HIS A 520 5.68 -11.92 24.51
C HIS A 520 6.63 -10.93 25.17
N ARG A 521 6.07 -10.00 25.93
CA ARG A 521 6.84 -9.02 26.70
C ARG A 521 7.66 -9.74 27.76
N PHE A 522 8.95 -9.91 27.53
CA PHE A 522 9.87 -10.28 28.62
C PHE A 522 9.77 -9.21 29.72
N GLY A 523 9.43 -9.63 30.94
CA GLY A 523 9.36 -8.74 32.11
C GLY A 523 8.07 -7.94 32.29
N CYS A 524 6.96 -8.30 31.63
CA CYS A 524 5.63 -7.84 32.05
C CYS A 524 4.91 -8.95 32.80
N GLU A 525 4.45 -8.69 34.02
CA GLU A 525 3.39 -9.49 34.63
C GLU A 525 2.18 -9.47 33.70
N VAL A 526 1.74 -10.65 33.28
CA VAL A 526 0.44 -10.80 32.65
C VAL A 526 -0.55 -10.64 33.80
N GLU A 527 -1.27 -9.51 33.84
CA GLU A 527 -2.48 -9.45 34.67
C GLU A 527 -3.42 -10.55 34.15
N ASP A 528 -3.48 -11.63 34.90
CA ASP A 528 -4.38 -12.74 34.70
C ASP A 528 -5.80 -12.19 34.89
N ARG A 529 -6.44 -11.77 33.78
CA ARG A 529 -7.85 -11.42 33.78
C ARG A 529 -8.62 -12.70 33.95
N GLY A 530 -8.83 -13.07 35.21
CA GLY A 530 -9.56 -14.25 35.63
C GLY A 530 -10.94 -14.29 34.97
N GLU A 531 -11.10 -15.14 33.96
CA GLU A 531 -12.41 -15.64 33.56
C GLU A 531 -12.91 -16.63 34.62
N LYS A 532 -13.41 -16.09 35.73
CA LYS A 532 -14.41 -16.79 36.52
C LYS A 532 -15.73 -16.71 35.77
N ASN A 533 -15.98 -17.66 34.89
CA ASN A 533 -17.33 -18.08 34.56
C ASN A 533 -17.53 -19.52 35.03
N SER A 534 -17.89 -19.63 36.30
CA SER A 534 -18.82 -20.65 36.77
C SER A 534 -20.11 -20.59 35.95
N VAL A 535 -20.54 -21.70 35.33
CA VAL A 535 -21.85 -22.35 35.58
C VAL A 535 -21.88 -23.72 34.88
N LYS A 536 -21.78 -24.75 35.75
CA LYS A 536 -22.52 -26.02 35.85
C LYS A 536 -22.73 -26.96 34.64
N LEU A 537 -22.12 -28.13 34.79
CA LEU A 537 -22.66 -29.49 34.62
C LEU A 537 -24.20 -29.59 34.45
N ALA A 538 -24.62 -30.15 33.32
CA ALA A 538 -25.42 -31.37 33.20
C ALA A 538 -25.18 -31.99 31.81
#